data_AF-A0A838KYM6-F1
#
_entry.id   AF-A0A838KYM6-F1
#
_cell.length_a   1.000
_cell.length_b   1.000
_cell.length_c   1.000
_cell.angle_alpha   90.00
_cell.angle_beta   90.00
_cell.angle_gamma   90.00
#
_symmetry.space_group_name_H-M   'P 1'
#
loop_
_entity.id
_entity.type
_entity.pdbx_description
1 polymer ?
#
loop_
_entity_poly.entity_id
_entity_poly.type
_entity_poly.pdbx_seq_one_letter_code
_entity_poly.pdbx_strand_id
1 'polypeptide(L)'
;NKEMFQMFAGVFLISAVDPTILFNDGYADIIKVNIPEGSVLRPKEPAPLSNRLVVMARLFDVLGAVYAKAIGFNVSGSYGTSPNFVYSGVKDGGERFQTMEILYGGIPAIPGKDGLDGHSWWPEFLAVPAEYMETYYPMIVEEYSARKDSCGAGQFRGGCGIKKVYRFLADGTITYQDDRHHTYPYGVDGGKPGAASKKTLVRANGDEVEMPSKVRDVPVFEGDRLVFETAGAGGVGDPLERDPEAVAKDVRWNLISPEAAESGYGVVVGDDGSVDAGATGSKREEIKDSRGESLGFDHGDLPPLDEQRRIIAETRRKFNEWLSGELGKARGNGR
;
A
#
# COMPACT_ATOMS: atom_id res chain seq x y z
N ASN A 1 -9.68 -20.36 8.18
CA ASN A 1 -10.04 -19.17 7.35
C ASN A 1 -11.47 -18.75 7.58
N LYS A 2 -12.41 -19.70 7.73
CA LYS A 2 -13.81 -19.39 8.07
C LYS A 2 -13.93 -18.55 9.35
N GLU A 3 -13.23 -18.95 10.41
CA GLU A 3 -13.23 -18.28 11.71
C GLU A 3 -12.74 -16.83 11.58
N MET A 4 -11.67 -16.63 10.80
CA MET A 4 -11.09 -15.31 10.57
C MET A 4 -12.04 -14.39 9.78
N PHE A 5 -12.79 -14.92 8.80
CA PHE A 5 -13.84 -14.17 8.11
C PHE A 5 -14.98 -13.78 9.06
N GLN A 6 -15.42 -14.71 9.92
CA GLN A 6 -16.42 -14.43 10.94
C GLN A 6 -15.93 -13.35 11.89
N MET A 7 -14.67 -13.42 12.32
CA MET A 7 -14.04 -12.42 13.16
C MET A 7 -14.00 -11.04 12.49
N PHE A 8 -13.53 -10.90 11.25
CA PHE A 8 -13.49 -9.60 10.58
C PHE A 8 -14.88 -9.01 10.34
N ALA A 9 -15.85 -9.83 9.92
CA ALA A 9 -17.23 -9.41 9.77
C ALA A 9 -17.84 -8.99 11.11
N GLY A 10 -17.64 -9.78 12.16
CA GLY A 10 -18.13 -9.48 13.51
C GLY A 10 -17.54 -8.20 14.07
N VAL A 11 -16.21 -8.05 14.00
CA VAL A 11 -15.50 -6.84 14.46
C VAL A 11 -15.98 -5.60 13.73
N PHE A 12 -16.12 -5.66 12.40
CA PHE A 12 -16.62 -4.54 11.61
C PHE A 12 -18.04 -4.16 12.04
N LEU A 13 -18.95 -5.13 12.09
CA LEU A 13 -20.37 -4.88 12.39
C LEU A 13 -20.56 -4.36 13.82
N ILE A 14 -19.86 -4.94 14.79
CA ILE A 14 -19.86 -4.45 16.17
C ILE A 14 -19.34 -3.01 16.21
N SER A 15 -18.17 -2.74 15.62
CA SER A 15 -17.58 -1.39 15.66
C SER A 15 -18.46 -0.33 14.97
N ALA A 16 -19.16 -0.71 13.90
CA ALA A 16 -20.03 0.19 13.15
C ALA A 16 -21.37 0.46 13.85
N VAL A 17 -21.90 -0.51 14.60
CA VAL A 17 -23.24 -0.41 15.21
C VAL A 17 -23.19 -0.04 16.69
N ASP A 18 -22.34 -0.69 17.48
CA ASP A 18 -22.16 -0.43 18.90
C ASP A 18 -20.75 -0.84 19.37
N PRO A 19 -19.77 0.10 19.39
CA PRO A 19 -18.39 -0.18 19.77
C PRO A 19 -18.22 -0.49 21.27
N THR A 20 -19.29 -0.43 22.07
CA THR A 20 -19.24 -0.81 23.50
C THR A 20 -19.37 -2.32 23.73
N ILE A 21 -19.84 -3.06 22.71
CA ILE A 21 -19.96 -4.52 22.79
C ILE A 21 -18.57 -5.16 22.83
N LEU A 22 -18.34 -6.03 23.82
CA LEU A 22 -17.09 -6.78 23.95
C LEU A 22 -16.95 -7.83 22.85
N PHE A 23 -15.77 -7.92 22.25
CA PHE A 23 -15.45 -8.96 21.27
C PHE A 23 -15.35 -10.34 21.94
N ASN A 24 -16.25 -11.24 21.58
CA ASN A 24 -16.22 -12.66 21.95
C ASN A 24 -16.96 -13.50 20.89
N ASP A 25 -16.90 -14.83 20.99
CA ASP A 25 -17.46 -15.75 19.99
C ASP A 25 -19.00 -15.78 19.91
N GLY A 26 -19.72 -14.97 20.69
CA GLY A 26 -21.20 -14.95 20.70
C GLY A 26 -21.84 -14.60 19.35
N TYR A 27 -21.12 -13.93 18.45
CA TYR A 27 -21.60 -13.67 17.08
C TYR A 27 -21.29 -14.80 16.08
N ALA A 28 -20.49 -15.81 16.46
CA ALA A 28 -19.99 -16.83 15.54
C ALA A 28 -21.10 -17.69 14.94
N ASP A 29 -22.17 -17.98 15.71
CA ASP A 29 -23.31 -18.76 15.26
C ASP A 29 -24.29 -17.98 14.35
N ILE A 30 -24.18 -16.64 14.35
CA ILE A 30 -25.03 -15.75 13.54
C ILE A 30 -24.44 -15.58 12.13
N ILE A 31 -23.11 -15.49 12.02
CA ILE A 31 -22.42 -15.23 10.75
C ILE A 31 -22.10 -16.54 10.04
N LYS A 32 -22.87 -16.85 8.99
CA LYS A 32 -22.63 -18.03 8.14
C LYS A 32 -21.63 -17.72 7.03
N VAL A 33 -20.43 -18.28 7.16
CA VAL A 33 -19.37 -18.15 6.14
C VAL A 33 -19.27 -19.43 5.31
N ASN A 34 -19.44 -19.32 4.00
CA ASN A 34 -19.24 -20.39 3.03
C ASN A 34 -18.05 -20.06 2.11
N ILE A 35 -16.97 -20.85 2.22
CA ILE A 35 -15.78 -20.72 1.38
C ILE A 35 -15.67 -21.97 0.50
N PRO A 36 -15.75 -21.82 -0.83
CA PRO A 36 -15.60 -22.94 -1.76
C PRO A 36 -14.25 -23.65 -1.57
N GLU A 37 -14.30 -24.98 -1.53
CA GLU A 37 -13.09 -25.81 -1.43
C GLU A 37 -12.27 -25.74 -2.72
N GLY A 38 -10.95 -25.64 -2.61
CA GLY A 38 -10.04 -25.42 -3.74
C GLY A 38 -9.88 -23.95 -4.13
N SER A 39 -10.59 -23.02 -3.50
CA SER A 39 -10.38 -21.58 -3.70
C SER A 39 -9.07 -21.09 -3.06
N VAL A 40 -8.60 -19.89 -3.42
CA VAL A 40 -7.43 -19.26 -2.79
C VAL A 40 -7.58 -19.10 -1.27
N LEU A 41 -8.82 -19.02 -0.78
CA LEU A 41 -9.16 -18.89 0.64
C LEU A 41 -9.41 -20.23 1.34
N ARG A 42 -9.49 -21.33 0.60
CA ARG A 42 -9.61 -22.69 1.16
C ARG A 42 -8.95 -23.68 0.19
N PRO A 43 -7.63 -23.60 0.02
CA PRO A 43 -6.94 -24.42 -0.95
C PRO A 43 -6.83 -25.88 -0.45
N LYS A 44 -6.59 -26.80 -1.38
CA LYS A 44 -6.39 -28.23 -1.08
C LYS A 44 -4.90 -28.53 -0.96
N GLU A 45 -4.54 -29.43 -0.06
CA GLU A 45 -3.19 -30.00 -0.03
C GLU A 45 -2.80 -30.53 -1.42
N PRO A 46 -1.57 -30.29 -1.93
CA PRO A 46 -0.40 -29.67 -1.29
C PRO A 46 -0.20 -28.18 -1.62
N ALA A 47 -1.27 -27.41 -1.82
CA ALA A 47 -1.15 -26.00 -2.19
C ALA A 47 -0.33 -25.16 -1.19
N PRO A 48 0.50 -24.21 -1.66
CA PRO A 48 1.34 -23.39 -0.81
C PRO A 48 0.53 -22.37 0.02
N LEU A 49 0.87 -22.23 1.30
CA LEU A 49 0.12 -21.40 2.26
C LEU A 49 0.90 -20.24 2.89
N SER A 50 2.21 -20.11 2.61
CA SER A 50 3.10 -19.19 3.34
C SER A 50 2.65 -17.73 3.28
N ASN A 51 2.05 -17.29 2.16
CA ASN A 51 1.79 -15.87 1.89
C ASN A 51 0.29 -15.51 1.92
N ARG A 52 -0.53 -16.27 2.66
CA ARG A 52 -1.99 -16.07 2.71
C ARG A 52 -2.44 -14.73 3.30
N LEU A 53 -1.60 -14.09 4.12
CA LEU A 53 -1.92 -12.82 4.81
C LEU A 53 -2.24 -11.68 3.83
N VAL A 54 -1.60 -11.65 2.65
CA VAL A 54 -1.84 -10.61 1.65
C VAL A 54 -3.29 -10.66 1.14
N VAL A 55 -3.78 -11.87 0.84
CA VAL A 55 -5.17 -12.08 0.40
C VAL A 55 -6.14 -11.81 1.54
N MET A 56 -5.77 -12.17 2.77
CA MET A 56 -6.60 -11.92 3.96
C MET A 56 -6.76 -10.44 4.25
N ALA A 57 -5.68 -9.65 4.19
CA ALA A 57 -5.74 -8.21 4.40
C ALA A 57 -6.62 -7.51 3.35
N ARG A 58 -6.65 -8.02 2.11
CA ARG A 58 -7.54 -7.48 1.08
C ARG A 58 -9.02 -7.63 1.42
N LEU A 59 -9.38 -8.57 2.29
CA LEU A 59 -10.76 -8.76 2.71
C LEU A 59 -11.32 -7.56 3.47
N PHE A 60 -10.46 -6.78 4.17
CA PHE A 60 -10.91 -5.56 4.83
C PHE A 60 -11.49 -4.56 3.84
N ASP A 61 -10.84 -4.37 2.70
CA ASP A 61 -11.35 -3.47 1.64
C ASP A 61 -12.62 -4.03 0.99
N VAL A 62 -12.69 -5.35 0.77
CA VAL A 62 -13.88 -5.97 0.17
C VAL A 62 -15.07 -5.88 1.11
N LEU A 63 -14.89 -6.23 2.39
CA LEU A 63 -15.95 -6.14 3.40
C LEU A 63 -16.34 -4.68 3.65
N GLY A 64 -15.35 -3.78 3.74
CA GLY A 64 -15.58 -2.34 3.85
C GLY A 64 -16.44 -1.82 2.70
N ALA A 65 -16.11 -2.14 1.45
CA ALA A 65 -16.90 -1.76 0.28
C ALA A 65 -18.32 -2.36 0.27
N VAL A 66 -18.48 -3.61 0.72
CA VAL A 66 -19.79 -4.28 0.76
C VAL A 66 -20.67 -3.68 1.85
N TYR A 67 -20.15 -3.53 3.06
CA TYR A 67 -20.91 -2.99 4.18
C TYR A 67 -21.20 -1.51 4.00
N ALA A 68 -20.28 -0.74 3.43
CA ALA A 68 -20.48 0.64 3.01
C ALA A 68 -21.80 0.82 2.23
N LYS A 69 -22.04 -0.02 1.22
CA LYS A 69 -23.28 -0.03 0.44
C LYS A 69 -24.52 -0.42 1.26
N ALA A 70 -24.35 -1.25 2.29
CA ALA A 70 -25.47 -1.76 3.08
C ALA A 70 -25.92 -0.80 4.19
N ILE A 71 -24.98 -0.07 4.82
CA ILE A 71 -25.25 0.77 6.00
C ILE A 71 -25.13 2.27 5.73
N GLY A 72 -24.72 2.69 4.51
CA GLY A 72 -24.60 4.10 4.14
C GLY A 72 -23.36 4.80 4.72
N PHE A 73 -22.33 4.04 5.10
CA PHE A 73 -21.06 4.56 5.62
C PHE A 73 -19.92 4.17 4.68
N ASN A 74 -19.71 4.96 3.64
CA ASN A 74 -18.77 4.65 2.56
C ASN A 74 -17.31 4.89 2.97
N VAL A 75 -16.52 3.81 2.98
CA VAL A 75 -15.10 3.82 3.32
C VAL A 75 -14.28 3.55 2.06
N SER A 76 -13.22 4.32 1.84
CA SER A 76 -12.33 4.14 0.70
C SER A 76 -11.46 2.87 0.83
N GLY A 77 -10.71 2.53 -0.22
CA GLY A 77 -9.82 1.39 -0.22
C GLY A 77 -8.49 1.71 0.47
N SER A 78 -7.94 0.75 1.20
CA SER A 78 -6.62 0.86 1.84
C SER A 78 -5.49 0.30 0.99
N TYR A 79 -4.25 0.40 1.51
CA TYR A 79 -3.12 -0.39 1.01
C TYR A 79 -3.45 -1.89 0.96
N GLY A 80 -4.30 -2.41 1.86
CA GLY A 80 -5.04 -3.66 1.66
C GLY A 80 -4.17 -4.90 1.52
N THR A 81 -3.07 -4.94 2.26
CA THR A 81 -1.99 -5.92 2.20
C THR A 81 -1.23 -5.93 3.53
N SER A 82 -0.27 -6.83 3.69
CA SER A 82 0.69 -6.81 4.79
C SER A 82 2.06 -7.04 4.17
N PRO A 83 2.72 -5.97 3.70
CA PRO A 83 4.00 -6.09 3.05
C PRO A 83 5.02 -6.64 4.04
N ASN A 84 5.75 -7.67 3.64
CA ASN A 84 6.88 -8.15 4.39
C ASN A 84 8.14 -8.09 3.56
N PHE A 85 9.24 -7.84 4.24
CA PHE A 85 10.57 -7.78 3.66
C PHE A 85 11.48 -8.68 4.48
N VAL A 86 12.23 -9.53 3.79
CA VAL A 86 13.21 -10.44 4.37
C VAL A 86 14.54 -10.21 3.65
N TYR A 87 15.59 -10.05 4.44
CA TYR A 87 16.96 -9.99 3.95
C TYR A 87 17.81 -10.99 4.75
N SER A 88 18.53 -11.85 4.04
CA SER A 88 19.33 -12.91 4.65
C SER A 88 20.64 -13.13 3.91
N GLY A 89 21.66 -13.57 4.61
CA GLY A 89 22.97 -13.80 4.04
C GLY A 89 23.97 -14.29 5.07
N VAL A 90 25.25 -14.09 4.76
CA VAL A 90 26.37 -14.43 5.64
C VAL A 90 27.26 -13.20 5.75
N LYS A 91 27.54 -12.76 6.97
CA LYS A 91 28.49 -11.67 7.26
C LYS A 91 29.93 -12.14 7.10
N ASP A 92 30.86 -11.18 7.08
CA ASP A 92 32.28 -11.44 7.27
C ASP A 92 32.51 -12.28 8.55
N GLY A 93 33.31 -13.33 8.43
CA GLY A 93 33.54 -14.30 9.52
C GLY A 93 32.55 -15.46 9.59
N GLY A 94 31.59 -15.54 8.66
CA GLY A 94 30.73 -16.73 8.48
C GLY A 94 29.44 -16.74 9.32
N GLU A 95 29.14 -15.66 10.03
CA GLU A 95 27.89 -15.53 10.80
C GLU A 95 26.69 -15.37 9.84
N ARG A 96 25.70 -16.26 9.98
CA ARG A 96 24.46 -16.15 9.21
C ARG A 96 23.54 -15.12 9.82
N PHE A 97 22.85 -14.34 8.99
CA PHE A 97 21.83 -13.40 9.43
C PHE A 97 20.54 -13.56 8.63
N GLN A 98 19.43 -13.20 9.28
CA GLN A 98 18.13 -13.06 8.65
C GLN A 98 17.33 -12.01 9.41
N THR A 99 16.87 -10.98 8.70
CA THR A 99 15.89 -10.01 9.21
C THR A 99 14.55 -10.22 8.53
N MET A 100 13.48 -9.91 9.26
CA MET A 100 12.13 -9.79 8.72
C MET A 100 11.51 -8.50 9.25
N GLU A 101 10.99 -7.70 8.34
CA GLU A 101 10.20 -6.51 8.67
C GLU A 101 8.80 -6.61 8.06
N ILE A 102 7.80 -6.15 8.80
CA ILE A 102 6.46 -5.88 8.28
C ILE A 102 6.35 -4.37 8.06
N LEU A 103 5.97 -3.99 6.85
CA LEU A 103 5.74 -2.61 6.47
C LEU A 103 4.24 -2.27 6.51
N TYR A 104 3.94 -0.98 6.45
CA TYR A 104 2.59 -0.44 6.52
C TYR A 104 2.30 0.45 5.29
N GLY A 105 1.10 1.01 5.22
CA GLY A 105 0.70 1.86 4.10
C GLY A 105 -0.42 2.81 4.49
N GLY A 106 -1.10 3.35 3.49
CA GLY A 106 -2.21 4.27 3.71
C GLY A 106 -3.44 3.56 4.25
N ILE A 107 -3.98 4.05 5.37
CA ILE A 107 -5.28 3.63 5.91
C ILE A 107 -6.41 4.41 5.22
N PRO A 108 -7.61 3.82 5.02
CA PRO A 108 -8.72 4.49 4.35
C PRO A 108 -9.10 5.82 4.98
N ALA A 109 -9.55 6.74 4.12
CA ALA A 109 -10.40 7.83 4.56
C ALA A 109 -11.78 7.30 4.92
N ILE A 110 -12.44 8.01 5.84
CA ILE A 110 -13.83 7.76 6.23
C ILE A 110 -14.62 9.06 6.12
N PRO A 111 -15.97 9.02 6.09
CA PRO A 111 -16.77 10.22 6.17
C PRO A 111 -16.40 11.02 7.43
N GLY A 112 -15.93 12.25 7.24
CA GLY A 112 -15.55 13.15 8.32
C GLY A 112 -14.07 13.15 8.72
N LYS A 113 -13.23 12.23 8.23
CA LYS A 113 -11.80 12.15 8.62
C LYS A 113 -10.88 11.61 7.52
N ASP A 114 -9.71 12.23 7.42
CA ASP A 114 -8.60 11.73 6.61
C ASP A 114 -8.11 10.36 7.11
N GLY A 115 -7.56 9.59 6.18
CA GLY A 115 -6.90 8.33 6.49
C GLY A 115 -5.53 8.53 7.16
N LEU A 116 -5.09 7.53 7.93
CA LEU A 116 -3.79 7.56 8.61
C LEU A 116 -2.65 7.22 7.64
N ASP A 117 -1.59 8.04 7.68
CA ASP A 117 -0.39 7.87 6.87
C ASP A 117 0.52 6.77 7.42
N GLY A 118 0.94 5.84 6.56
CA GLY A 118 1.94 4.83 6.89
C GLY A 118 1.64 3.98 8.12
N HIS A 119 0.36 3.75 8.41
CA HIS A 119 -0.09 3.14 9.66
C HIS A 119 -0.51 1.67 9.45
N SER A 120 -0.36 0.87 10.50
CA SER A 120 -0.83 -0.51 10.53
C SER A 120 -2.36 -0.59 10.52
N TRP A 121 -2.92 -1.54 9.76
CA TRP A 121 -4.31 -1.97 9.94
C TRP A 121 -4.57 -2.62 11.31
N TRP A 122 -3.53 -3.20 11.90
CA TRP A 122 -3.58 -3.88 13.19
C TRP A 122 -3.19 -2.89 14.28
N PRO A 123 -4.11 -2.54 15.21
CA PRO A 123 -3.94 -1.38 16.11
C PRO A 123 -2.79 -1.50 17.11
N GLU A 124 -2.28 -2.70 17.39
CA GLU A 124 -1.19 -2.93 18.35
C GLU A 124 0.19 -3.16 17.68
N PHE A 125 0.27 -3.06 16.36
CA PHE A 125 1.52 -3.26 15.63
C PHE A 125 2.31 -1.96 15.55
N LEU A 126 3.60 -2.04 15.89
CA LEU A 126 4.54 -0.92 15.82
C LEU A 126 5.55 -1.14 14.69
N ALA A 127 6.08 -0.05 14.15
CA ALA A 127 7.16 -0.12 13.17
C ALA A 127 8.47 -0.55 13.85
N VAL A 128 9.31 -1.29 13.13
CA VAL A 128 10.65 -1.66 13.61
C VAL A 128 11.54 -0.42 13.54
N PRO A 129 12.18 0.01 14.65
CA PRO A 129 13.09 1.15 14.62
C PRO A 129 14.25 0.93 13.64
N ALA A 130 14.63 1.97 12.91
CA ALA A 130 15.76 1.91 11.97
C ALA A 130 17.05 1.50 12.70
N GLU A 131 17.33 2.12 13.85
CA GLU A 131 18.50 1.83 14.70
C GLU A 131 18.61 0.34 15.06
N TYR A 132 17.48 -0.34 15.32
CA TYR A 132 17.48 -1.77 15.57
C TYR A 132 17.97 -2.55 14.35
N MET A 133 17.46 -2.23 13.16
CA MET A 133 17.89 -2.91 11.94
C MET A 133 19.37 -2.67 11.64
N GLU A 134 19.82 -1.42 11.77
CA GLU A 134 21.20 -1.01 11.50
C GLU A 134 22.22 -1.58 12.49
N THR A 135 21.79 -1.84 13.73
CA THR A 135 22.64 -2.42 14.76
C THR A 135 22.88 -3.92 14.55
N TYR A 136 21.83 -4.67 14.16
CA TYR A 136 21.88 -6.14 14.15
C TYR A 136 22.16 -6.74 12.78
N TYR A 137 21.81 -6.04 11.70
CA TYR A 137 21.89 -6.55 10.33
C TYR A 137 22.80 -5.67 9.47
N PRO A 138 23.47 -6.25 8.46
CA PRO A 138 24.37 -5.51 7.58
C PRO A 138 23.57 -4.68 6.57
N MET A 139 22.89 -3.65 7.06
CA MET A 139 22.06 -2.75 6.25
C MET A 139 21.92 -1.38 6.90
N ILE A 140 21.58 -0.37 6.09
CA ILE A 140 21.25 0.99 6.52
C ILE A 140 19.88 1.38 5.97
N VAL A 141 19.06 2.05 6.79
CA VAL A 141 17.81 2.66 6.34
C VAL A 141 18.12 4.11 5.94
N GLU A 142 18.34 4.35 4.65
CA GLU A 142 18.69 5.68 4.14
C GLU A 142 17.49 6.65 4.16
N GLU A 143 16.27 6.13 4.07
CA GLU A 143 15.05 6.92 4.13
C GLU A 143 13.93 6.10 4.78
N TYR A 144 13.14 6.75 5.64
CA TYR A 144 11.83 6.25 6.06
C TYR A 144 10.87 7.43 6.20
N SER A 145 9.99 7.59 5.21
CA SER A 145 9.13 8.77 5.07
C SER A 145 7.71 8.38 4.64
N ALA A 146 6.76 9.30 4.83
CA ALA A 146 5.47 9.21 4.13
C ALA A 146 5.72 9.38 2.62
N ARG A 147 5.09 8.53 1.81
CA ARG A 147 5.22 8.57 0.36
C ARG A 147 4.39 9.73 -0.19
N LYS A 148 5.06 10.79 -0.60
CA LYS A 148 4.44 11.95 -1.24
C LYS A 148 3.57 11.54 -2.44
N ASP A 149 2.45 12.24 -2.62
CA ASP A 149 1.50 12.07 -3.74
C ASP A 149 0.86 10.68 -3.82
N SER A 150 0.90 9.90 -2.74
CA SER A 150 0.34 8.54 -2.74
C SER A 150 -1.07 8.43 -2.17
N CYS A 151 -1.51 9.43 -1.43
CA CYS A 151 -2.88 9.52 -0.93
C CYS A 151 -3.86 9.86 -2.05
N GLY A 152 -4.98 9.13 -2.11
CA GLY A 152 -6.08 9.46 -2.99
C GLY A 152 -6.79 10.73 -2.53
N ALA A 153 -7.01 11.65 -3.46
CA ALA A 153 -7.67 12.92 -3.19
C ALA A 153 -9.15 12.71 -2.82
N GLY A 154 -9.67 13.53 -1.93
CA GLY A 154 -11.08 13.54 -1.56
C GLY A 154 -11.36 14.74 -0.67
N GLN A 155 -12.63 15.00 -0.33
CA GLN A 155 -12.93 15.92 0.77
C GLN A 155 -12.13 15.50 2.01
N PHE A 156 -12.08 14.18 2.24
CA PHE A 156 -11.16 13.52 3.16
C PHE A 156 -10.17 12.67 2.35
N ARG A 157 -8.87 12.94 2.48
CA ARG A 157 -7.85 12.20 1.71
C ARG A 157 -7.57 10.85 2.34
N GLY A 158 -7.22 9.86 1.51
CA GLY A 158 -6.68 8.61 2.03
C GLY A 158 -5.33 8.83 2.70
N GLY A 159 -4.90 7.90 3.56
CA GLY A 159 -3.54 7.89 4.07
C GLY A 159 -2.50 7.72 2.96
N CYS A 160 -1.34 8.37 3.11
CA CYS A 160 -0.17 8.13 2.30
C CYS A 160 0.44 6.76 2.61
N GLY A 161 1.02 6.12 1.60
CA GLY A 161 1.92 5.00 1.80
C GLY A 161 3.22 5.44 2.48
N ILE A 162 4.18 4.53 2.58
CA ILE A 162 5.54 4.84 3.04
C ILE A 162 6.53 4.61 1.92
N LYS A 163 7.61 5.39 1.95
CA LYS A 163 8.83 5.12 1.20
C LYS A 163 9.92 4.74 2.19
N LYS A 164 10.50 3.56 2.00
CA LYS A 164 11.63 3.08 2.80
C LYS A 164 12.76 2.63 1.88
N VAL A 165 13.96 3.15 2.11
CA VAL A 165 15.14 2.83 1.30
C VAL A 165 16.12 2.05 2.15
N TYR A 166 16.36 0.81 1.76
CA TYR A 166 17.33 -0.07 2.42
C TYR A 166 18.60 -0.13 1.58
N ARG A 167 19.74 0.26 2.14
CA ARG A 167 21.06 0.02 1.55
C ARG A 167 21.66 -1.24 2.17
N PHE A 168 22.12 -2.18 1.35
CA PHE A 168 22.75 -3.40 1.80
C PHE A 168 24.25 -3.18 2.05
N LEU A 169 24.76 -3.71 3.17
CA LEU A 169 26.17 -3.65 3.55
C LEU A 169 26.87 -5.02 3.48
N ALA A 170 26.17 -6.04 2.99
CA ALA A 170 26.74 -7.35 2.73
C ALA A 170 25.96 -8.03 1.60
N ASP A 171 26.62 -8.95 0.91
CA ASP A 171 25.97 -9.81 -0.08
C ASP A 171 24.92 -10.69 0.59
N GLY A 172 23.83 -10.95 -0.14
CA GLY A 172 22.77 -11.81 0.36
C GLY A 172 21.61 -11.95 -0.61
N THR A 173 20.47 -12.32 -0.05
CA THR A 173 19.23 -12.46 -0.79
C THR A 173 18.10 -11.71 -0.11
N ILE A 174 17.24 -11.12 -0.94
CA ILE A 174 15.98 -10.53 -0.49
C ILE A 174 14.81 -11.36 -0.97
N THR A 175 13.82 -11.47 -0.10
CA THR A 175 12.49 -12.01 -0.38
C THR A 175 11.50 -11.01 0.19
N TYR A 176 10.52 -10.60 -0.61
CA TYR A 176 9.47 -9.75 -0.09
C TYR A 176 8.15 -10.07 -0.77
N GLN A 177 7.08 -9.72 -0.09
CA GLN A 177 5.75 -9.76 -0.65
C GLN A 177 5.04 -8.45 -0.38
N ASP A 178 4.29 -7.99 -1.37
CA ASP A 178 3.31 -6.94 -1.23
C ASP A 178 2.21 -7.15 -2.29
N ASP A 179 1.22 -6.27 -2.32
CA ASP A 179 0.18 -6.20 -3.34
C ASP A 179 0.01 -4.77 -3.86
N ARG A 180 -1.12 -4.46 -4.51
CA ARG A 180 -1.43 -3.12 -5.06
C ARG A 180 -0.46 -2.61 -6.13
N HIS A 181 0.32 -3.49 -6.77
CA HIS A 181 1.24 -3.07 -7.83
C HIS A 181 0.53 -2.82 -9.16
N HIS A 182 -0.53 -3.58 -9.45
CA HIS A 182 -1.37 -3.41 -10.64
C HIS A 182 -2.80 -3.00 -10.32
N THR A 183 -3.11 -2.70 -9.05
CA THR A 183 -4.45 -2.30 -8.60
C THR A 183 -4.36 -1.13 -7.62
N TYR A 184 -5.26 -0.17 -7.75
CA TYR A 184 -5.28 1.02 -6.90
C TYR A 184 -6.22 0.83 -5.70
N PRO A 185 -5.84 1.29 -4.50
CA PRO A 185 -6.78 1.57 -3.42
C PRO A 185 -7.88 2.48 -3.96
N TYR A 186 -9.14 2.05 -3.92
CA TYR A 186 -10.23 2.76 -4.60
C TYR A 186 -10.65 4.02 -3.81
N GLY A 187 -11.09 5.06 -4.51
CA GLY A 187 -11.81 6.18 -3.89
C GLY A 187 -13.32 5.92 -3.84
N VAL A 188 -14.06 6.72 -3.06
CA VAL A 188 -15.52 6.60 -2.97
C VAL A 188 -16.19 7.97 -2.82
N ASP A 189 -17.43 8.08 -3.29
CA ASP A 189 -18.27 9.29 -3.22
C ASP A 189 -17.60 10.52 -3.85
N GLY A 190 -16.95 10.34 -5.00
CA GLY A 190 -16.19 11.38 -5.70
C GLY A 190 -14.70 11.42 -5.33
N GLY A 191 -14.31 10.73 -4.26
CA GLY A 191 -12.92 10.53 -3.90
C GLY A 191 -12.16 9.73 -4.96
N LYS A 192 -10.85 9.99 -5.05
CA LYS A 192 -9.93 9.44 -6.04
C LYS A 192 -9.12 8.28 -5.49
N PRO A 193 -8.63 7.38 -6.36
CA PRO A 193 -7.80 6.26 -5.95
C PRO A 193 -6.48 6.72 -5.34
N GLY A 194 -5.95 5.92 -4.42
CA GLY A 194 -4.57 6.08 -3.94
C GLY A 194 -3.55 5.51 -4.94
N ALA A 195 -2.29 5.87 -4.78
CA ALA A 195 -1.23 5.36 -5.65
C ALA A 195 -0.96 3.87 -5.41
N ALA A 196 -0.67 3.16 -6.49
CA ALA A 196 -0.21 1.77 -6.47
C ALA A 196 1.15 1.63 -5.78
N SER A 197 1.45 0.43 -5.31
CA SER A 197 2.72 0.12 -4.67
C SER A 197 3.82 -0.19 -5.68
N LYS A 198 5.04 0.32 -5.44
CA LYS A 198 6.20 0.17 -6.32
C LYS A 198 7.44 -0.31 -5.55
N LYS A 199 8.29 -1.09 -6.22
CA LYS A 199 9.60 -1.47 -5.71
C LYS A 199 10.63 -1.29 -6.81
N THR A 200 11.76 -0.73 -6.44
CA THR A 200 12.90 -0.56 -7.34
C THR A 200 14.15 -1.07 -6.65
N LEU A 201 14.88 -1.96 -7.31
CA LEU A 201 16.23 -2.33 -6.92
C LEU A 201 17.19 -1.44 -7.69
N VAL A 202 17.98 -0.64 -6.96
CA VAL A 202 19.02 0.22 -7.52
C VAL A 202 20.36 -0.44 -7.23
N ARG A 203 21.07 -0.83 -8.27
CA ARG A 203 22.39 -1.44 -8.15
C ARG A 203 23.44 -0.40 -7.73
N ALA A 204 24.54 -0.85 -7.13
CA ALA A 204 25.64 0.04 -6.73
C ALA A 204 26.22 0.87 -7.89
N ASN A 205 26.14 0.36 -9.13
CA ASN A 205 26.55 1.07 -10.35
C ASN A 205 25.52 2.09 -10.87
N GLY A 206 24.36 2.20 -10.22
CA GLY A 206 23.26 3.10 -10.60
C GLY A 206 22.18 2.46 -11.49
N ASP A 207 22.33 1.20 -11.92
CA ASP A 207 21.30 0.53 -12.73
C ASP A 207 20.02 0.32 -11.90
N GLU A 208 18.87 0.72 -12.44
CA GLU A 208 17.58 0.52 -11.80
C GLU A 208 16.79 -0.63 -12.42
N VAL A 209 16.20 -1.46 -11.56
CA VAL A 209 15.33 -2.55 -11.96
C VAL A 209 14.01 -2.39 -11.23
N GLU A 210 12.92 -2.23 -11.97
CA GLU A 210 11.58 -2.29 -11.40
C GLU A 210 11.26 -3.73 -11.01
N MET A 211 10.88 -3.90 -9.76
CA MET A 211 10.67 -5.21 -9.16
C MET A 211 9.17 -5.49 -9.00
N PRO A 212 8.71 -6.73 -9.25
CA PRO A 212 7.30 -7.06 -9.13
C PRO A 212 6.85 -7.05 -7.65
N SER A 213 5.54 -7.13 -7.43
CA SER A 213 4.94 -7.10 -6.08
C SER A 213 5.44 -8.20 -5.14
N LYS A 214 5.87 -9.35 -5.68
CA LYS A 214 6.30 -10.52 -4.89
C LYS A 214 7.55 -11.13 -5.52
N VAL A 215 8.62 -11.26 -4.75
CA VAL A 215 9.88 -11.85 -5.18
C VAL A 215 10.42 -12.81 -4.13
N ARG A 216 11.28 -13.72 -4.57
CA ARG A 216 11.92 -14.71 -3.70
C ARG A 216 13.36 -14.90 -4.14
N ASP A 217 14.26 -14.97 -3.17
CA ASP A 217 15.68 -15.28 -3.35
C ASP A 217 16.39 -14.39 -4.39
N VAL A 218 16.07 -13.09 -4.41
CA VAL A 218 16.74 -12.14 -5.32
C VAL A 218 18.11 -11.80 -4.75
N PRO A 219 19.21 -12.00 -5.51
CA PRO A 219 20.54 -11.65 -5.03
C PRO A 219 20.70 -10.12 -4.98
N VAL A 220 21.21 -9.66 -3.85
CA VAL A 220 21.64 -8.28 -3.61
C VAL A 220 23.09 -8.28 -3.18
N PHE A 221 23.80 -7.23 -3.56
CA PHE A 221 25.22 -7.08 -3.27
C PHE A 221 25.46 -5.86 -2.39
N GLU A 222 26.61 -5.83 -1.73
CA GLU A 222 27.03 -4.64 -0.97
C GLU A 222 26.91 -3.37 -1.83
N GLY A 223 26.28 -2.33 -1.26
CA GLY A 223 26.05 -1.05 -1.92
C GLY A 223 24.76 -0.95 -2.74
N ASP A 224 24.08 -2.07 -3.03
CA ASP A 224 22.75 -2.05 -3.65
C ASP A 224 21.72 -1.40 -2.70
N ARG A 225 20.64 -0.88 -3.28
CA ARG A 225 19.51 -0.29 -2.56
C ARG A 225 18.19 -0.87 -2.99
N LEU A 226 17.33 -1.21 -2.03
CA LEU A 226 15.92 -1.48 -2.29
C LEU A 226 15.08 -0.26 -1.89
N VAL A 227 14.46 0.38 -2.88
CA VAL A 227 13.43 1.40 -2.66
C VAL A 227 12.08 0.70 -2.57
N PHE A 228 11.46 0.74 -1.39
CA PHE A 228 10.19 0.10 -1.10
C PHE A 228 9.11 1.16 -0.90
N GLU A 229 8.21 1.28 -1.87
CA GLU A 229 7.10 2.25 -1.85
C GLU A 229 5.78 1.52 -1.68
N THR A 230 5.13 1.64 -0.54
CA THR A 230 3.82 1.02 -0.31
C THR A 230 2.70 1.85 -0.94
N ALA A 231 1.54 1.21 -1.12
CA ALA A 231 0.36 1.88 -1.62
C ALA A 231 -0.18 2.86 -0.56
N GLY A 232 -0.78 3.96 -1.03
CA GLY A 232 -1.60 4.81 -0.18
C GLY A 232 -2.99 4.20 0.05
N ALA A 233 -3.96 5.06 0.34
CA ALA A 233 -5.38 4.75 0.37
C ALA A 233 -6.15 5.71 -0.53
N GLY A 234 -7.37 5.34 -0.93
CA GLY A 234 -8.25 6.24 -1.69
C GLY A 234 -8.87 7.33 -0.81
N GLY A 235 -9.38 8.38 -1.44
CA GLY A 235 -10.13 9.44 -0.77
C GLY A 235 -11.63 9.15 -0.63
N VAL A 236 -12.29 9.94 0.21
CA VAL A 236 -13.75 9.98 0.38
C VAL A 236 -14.25 11.40 0.10
N GLY A 237 -15.35 11.50 -0.65
CA GLY A 237 -15.98 12.79 -0.95
C GLY A 237 -15.27 13.55 -2.06
N ASP A 238 -15.93 14.59 -2.57
CA ASP A 238 -15.39 15.43 -3.65
C ASP A 238 -14.14 16.22 -3.20
N PRO A 239 -12.98 16.05 -3.86
CA PRO A 239 -11.77 16.82 -3.57
C PRO A 239 -11.95 18.34 -3.61
N LEU A 240 -12.86 18.87 -4.43
CA LEU A 240 -13.10 20.32 -4.53
C LEU A 240 -13.79 20.89 -3.28
N GLU A 241 -14.41 20.03 -2.47
CA GLU A 241 -15.04 20.39 -1.20
C GLU A 241 -14.06 20.35 -0.01
N ARG A 242 -12.80 19.94 -0.23
CA ARG A 242 -11.77 19.98 0.81
C ARG A 242 -11.42 21.43 1.15
N ASP A 243 -11.18 21.70 2.43
CA ASP A 243 -10.67 23.00 2.88
C ASP A 243 -9.31 23.31 2.21
N PRO A 244 -9.16 24.41 1.45
CA PRO A 244 -7.89 24.80 0.85
C PRO A 244 -6.73 24.89 1.84
N GLU A 245 -6.98 25.33 3.08
CA GLU A 245 -5.93 25.42 4.10
C GLU A 245 -5.46 24.05 4.59
N ALA A 246 -6.34 23.06 4.60
CA ALA A 246 -5.96 21.67 4.86
C ALA A 246 -5.08 21.12 3.73
N VAL A 247 -5.38 21.45 2.47
CA VAL A 247 -4.54 21.08 1.31
C VAL A 247 -3.17 21.76 1.39
N ALA A 248 -3.11 23.07 1.65
CA ALA A 248 -1.84 23.78 1.82
C ALA A 248 -1.01 23.22 2.99
N LYS A 249 -1.66 22.79 4.07
CA LYS A 249 -1.00 22.07 5.16
C LYS A 249 -0.39 20.75 4.71
N ASP A 250 -1.12 19.94 3.92
CA ASP A 250 -0.60 18.69 3.35
C ASP A 250 0.61 18.95 2.42
N VAL A 251 0.61 20.07 1.67
CA VAL A 251 1.78 20.52 0.88
C VAL A 251 2.96 20.88 1.77
N ARG A 252 2.75 21.68 2.82
CA ARG A 252 3.82 22.06 3.77
C ARG A 252 4.41 20.85 4.51
N TRP A 253 3.62 19.80 4.70
CA TRP A 253 4.06 18.54 5.28
C TRP A 253 4.69 17.57 4.27
N ASN A 254 4.82 17.97 3.00
CA ASN A 254 5.39 17.18 1.91
C ASN A 254 4.65 15.83 1.72
N LEU A 255 3.35 15.80 2.04
CA LEU A 255 2.47 14.64 1.83
C LEU A 255 1.89 14.65 0.41
N ILE A 256 1.61 15.84 -0.09
CA ILE A 256 1.27 16.10 -1.49
C ILE A 256 2.17 17.21 -2.04
N SER A 257 2.40 17.20 -3.34
CA SER A 257 3.08 18.24 -4.09
C SER A 257 2.13 19.40 -4.43
N PRO A 258 2.66 20.61 -4.71
CA PRO A 258 1.85 21.70 -5.26
C PRO A 258 1.10 21.30 -6.54
N GLU A 259 1.72 20.49 -7.40
CA GLU A 259 1.10 20.00 -8.63
C GLU A 259 -0.08 19.06 -8.34
N ALA A 260 0.04 18.19 -7.33
CA ALA A 260 -1.07 17.35 -6.87
C ALA A 260 -2.16 18.16 -6.14
N ALA A 261 -1.79 19.22 -5.43
CA ALA A 261 -2.75 20.15 -4.82
C ALA A 261 -3.61 20.84 -5.89
N GLU A 262 -2.98 21.34 -6.95
CA GLU A 262 -3.66 22.02 -8.05
C GLU A 262 -4.52 21.05 -8.87
N SER A 263 -3.94 19.94 -9.33
CA SER A 263 -4.64 18.98 -10.20
C SER A 263 -5.70 18.15 -9.47
N GLY A 264 -5.45 17.79 -8.21
CA GLY A 264 -6.31 16.91 -7.42
C GLY A 264 -7.43 17.64 -6.67
N TYR A 265 -7.17 18.85 -6.16
CA TYR A 265 -8.10 19.60 -5.30
C TYR A 265 -8.49 20.98 -5.84
N GLY A 266 -7.89 21.40 -6.97
CA GLY A 266 -8.04 22.74 -7.50
C GLY A 266 -7.44 23.83 -6.60
N VAL A 267 -6.51 23.48 -5.71
CA VAL A 267 -5.92 24.42 -4.75
C VAL A 267 -4.54 24.85 -5.24
N VAL A 268 -4.36 26.14 -5.42
CA VAL A 268 -3.09 26.73 -5.82
C VAL A 268 -2.38 27.21 -4.56
N VAL A 269 -1.18 26.68 -4.34
CA VAL A 269 -0.34 26.99 -3.17
C VAL A 269 0.88 27.76 -3.65
N GLY A 270 1.12 28.93 -3.07
CA GLY A 270 2.29 29.75 -3.38
C GLY A 270 3.59 29.16 -2.83
N ASP A 271 4.73 29.71 -3.26
CA ASP A 271 6.06 29.26 -2.82
C ASP A 271 6.28 29.37 -1.30
N ASP A 272 5.53 30.24 -0.63
CA ASP A 272 5.54 30.41 0.83
C ASP A 272 4.64 29.41 1.58
N GLY A 273 3.98 28.51 0.85
CA GLY A 273 3.06 27.50 1.37
C GLY A 273 1.68 28.05 1.75
N SER A 274 1.32 29.27 1.34
CA SER A 274 -0.01 29.86 1.55
C SER A 274 -0.96 29.57 0.40
N VAL A 275 -2.27 29.62 0.65
CA VAL A 275 -3.30 29.42 -0.37
C VAL A 275 -3.48 30.71 -1.18
N ASP A 276 -3.38 30.61 -2.52
CA ASP A 276 -3.90 31.66 -3.40
C ASP A 276 -5.40 31.45 -3.61
N ALA A 277 -6.21 32.22 -2.87
CA ALA A 277 -7.66 32.11 -2.92
C ALA A 277 -8.26 32.44 -4.30
N GLY A 278 -7.67 33.40 -5.03
CA GLY A 278 -8.15 33.80 -6.34
C GLY A 278 -7.89 32.71 -7.39
N ALA A 279 -6.64 32.25 -7.45
CA ALA A 279 -6.24 31.18 -8.36
C ALA A 279 -6.94 29.85 -8.03
N THR A 280 -7.11 29.53 -6.73
CA THR A 280 -7.89 28.36 -6.27
C THR A 280 -9.34 28.43 -6.74
N GLY A 281 -10.00 29.58 -6.61
CA GLY A 281 -11.37 29.77 -7.09
C GLY A 281 -11.49 29.52 -8.59
N SER A 282 -10.60 30.11 -9.39
CA SER A 282 -10.58 29.90 -10.85
C SER A 282 -10.31 28.44 -11.22
N LYS A 283 -9.36 27.78 -10.52
CA LYS A 283 -9.00 26.39 -10.80
C LYS A 283 -10.12 25.41 -10.47
N ARG A 284 -10.83 25.62 -9.35
CA ARG A 284 -11.98 24.78 -8.99
C ARG A 284 -13.12 24.89 -9.99
N GLU A 285 -13.42 26.09 -10.49
CA GLU A 285 -14.42 26.27 -11.55
C GLU A 285 -13.98 25.58 -12.85
N GLU A 286 -12.71 25.72 -13.27
CA GLU A 286 -12.17 25.01 -14.43
C GLU A 286 -12.33 23.47 -14.32
N ILE A 287 -12.00 22.90 -13.16
CA ILE A 287 -12.13 21.45 -12.92
C ILE A 287 -13.61 21.05 -12.88
N LYS A 288 -14.47 21.87 -12.30
CA LYS A 288 -15.91 21.61 -12.20
C LYS A 288 -16.59 21.62 -13.57
N ASP A 289 -16.21 22.53 -14.46
CA ASP A 289 -16.74 22.63 -15.82
C ASP A 289 -16.26 21.50 -16.74
N SER A 290 -15.07 20.95 -16.49
CA SER A 290 -14.44 19.92 -17.33
C SER A 290 -14.72 18.49 -16.88
N ARG A 291 -15.18 18.27 -15.64
CA ARG A 291 -15.40 16.93 -15.08
C ARG A 291 -16.80 16.39 -15.32
N GLY A 292 -16.91 15.07 -15.51
CA GLY A 292 -18.19 14.35 -15.44
C GLY A 292 -18.61 14.03 -14.00
N GLU A 293 -19.86 13.59 -13.81
CA GLU A 293 -20.29 13.02 -12.53
C GLU A 293 -19.63 11.66 -12.29
N SER A 294 -19.02 11.48 -11.11
CA SER A 294 -18.49 10.21 -10.64
C SER A 294 -19.03 9.95 -9.24
N LEU A 295 -20.18 9.29 -9.15
CA LEU A 295 -20.76 8.83 -7.91
C LEU A 295 -20.47 7.33 -7.73
N GLY A 296 -19.90 6.95 -6.59
CA GLY A 296 -19.57 5.56 -6.26
C GLY A 296 -18.07 5.28 -6.15
N PHE A 297 -17.68 4.05 -6.47
CA PHE A 297 -16.31 3.56 -6.29
C PHE A 297 -15.45 3.90 -7.51
N ASP A 298 -14.36 4.65 -7.29
CA ASP A 298 -13.34 4.94 -8.30
C ASP A 298 -12.17 3.97 -8.12
N HIS A 299 -11.99 3.04 -9.06
CA HIS A 299 -10.91 2.04 -9.02
C HIS A 299 -9.65 2.49 -9.78
N GLY A 300 -9.66 3.71 -10.33
CA GLY A 300 -8.64 4.21 -11.23
C GLY A 300 -8.70 3.57 -12.62
N ASP A 301 -7.78 4.00 -13.49
CA ASP A 301 -7.68 3.52 -14.86
C ASP A 301 -7.06 2.12 -14.89
N LEU A 302 -7.88 1.12 -14.59
CA LEU A 302 -7.50 -0.28 -14.70
C LEU A 302 -7.86 -0.80 -16.10
N PRO A 303 -6.92 -1.46 -16.81
CA PRO A 303 -7.23 -2.10 -18.07
C PRO A 303 -8.24 -3.24 -17.86
N PRO A 304 -8.97 -3.68 -18.90
CA PRO A 304 -9.82 -4.85 -18.83
C PRO A 304 -9.11 -6.05 -18.22
N LEU A 305 -9.82 -6.87 -17.45
CA LEU A 305 -9.22 -7.94 -16.63
C LEU A 305 -8.29 -8.87 -17.42
N ASP A 306 -8.63 -9.23 -18.65
CA ASP A 306 -7.81 -10.10 -19.49
C ASP A 306 -6.54 -9.43 -20.02
N GLU A 307 -6.55 -8.11 -20.16
CA GLU A 307 -5.35 -7.33 -20.46
C GLU A 307 -4.49 -7.17 -19.19
N GLN A 308 -5.11 -6.88 -18.04
CA GLN A 308 -4.41 -6.83 -16.76
C GLN A 308 -3.69 -8.14 -16.46
N ARG A 309 -4.33 -9.29 -16.72
CA ARG A 309 -3.72 -10.63 -16.61
C ARG A 309 -2.51 -10.79 -17.52
N ARG A 310 -2.58 -10.29 -18.76
CA ARG A 310 -1.47 -10.33 -19.71
C ARG A 310 -0.29 -9.48 -19.23
N ILE A 311 -0.56 -8.26 -18.75
CA ILE A 311 0.46 -7.36 -18.17
C ILE A 311 1.16 -8.04 -17.00
N ILE A 312 0.40 -8.59 -16.04
CA ILE A 312 0.96 -9.30 -14.87
C ILE A 312 1.85 -10.47 -15.30
N ALA A 313 1.39 -11.29 -16.26
CA ALA A 313 2.13 -12.43 -16.76
C ALA A 313 3.43 -11.99 -17.46
N GLU A 314 3.39 -10.92 -18.25
CA GLU A 314 4.55 -10.36 -18.94
C GLU A 314 5.56 -9.77 -17.95
N THR A 315 5.11 -8.95 -16.99
CA THR A 315 5.95 -8.42 -15.90
C THR A 315 6.67 -9.58 -15.20
N ARG A 316 5.94 -10.66 -14.89
CA ARG A 316 6.55 -11.82 -14.24
C ARG A 316 7.55 -12.56 -15.12
N ARG A 317 7.28 -12.71 -16.41
CA ARG A 317 8.19 -13.33 -17.37
C ARG A 317 9.50 -12.56 -17.47
N LYS A 318 9.43 -11.24 -17.73
CA LYS A 318 10.61 -10.37 -17.81
C LYS A 318 11.45 -10.41 -16.53
N PHE A 319 10.79 -10.35 -15.38
CA PHE A 319 11.45 -10.48 -14.09
C PHE A 319 12.16 -11.83 -13.92
N ASN A 320 11.53 -12.95 -14.28
CA ASN A 320 12.14 -14.28 -14.15
C ASN A 320 13.36 -14.44 -15.09
N GLU A 321 13.30 -13.87 -16.30
CA GLU A 321 14.43 -13.85 -17.24
C GLU A 321 15.61 -13.07 -16.66
N TRP A 322 15.35 -11.86 -16.15
CA TRP A 322 16.35 -11.04 -15.46
C TRP A 322 16.94 -11.77 -14.24
N LEU A 323 16.09 -12.31 -13.36
CA LEU A 323 16.52 -13.00 -12.14
C LEU A 323 17.41 -14.22 -12.45
N SER A 324 17.10 -14.94 -13.52
CA SER A 324 17.93 -16.09 -13.95
C SER A 324 19.35 -15.66 -14.33
N GLY A 325 19.48 -14.50 -15.00
CA GLY A 325 20.78 -13.90 -15.31
C GLY A 325 21.54 -13.49 -14.04
N GLU A 326 20.85 -12.86 -13.09
CA GLU A 326 21.46 -12.40 -11.83
C GLU A 326 21.91 -13.57 -10.94
N LEU A 327 21.12 -14.64 -10.85
CA LEU A 327 21.53 -15.86 -10.14
C LEU A 327 22.74 -16.52 -10.80
N GLY A 328 22.87 -16.43 -12.13
CA GLY A 328 24.06 -16.88 -12.85
C GLY A 328 25.31 -16.09 -12.46
N LYS A 329 25.21 -14.76 -12.38
CA LYS A 329 26.30 -13.87 -11.95
C LYS A 329 26.68 -14.10 -10.48
N ALA A 330 25.69 -14.21 -9.59
CA ALA A 330 25.92 -14.46 -8.17
C ALA A 330 26.68 -15.78 -7.92
N ARG A 331 26.35 -16.83 -8.68
CA ARG A 331 27.09 -18.10 -8.64
C ARG A 331 28.51 -18.00 -9.21
N GLY A 332 28.74 -17.10 -10.16
CA GLY A 332 30.06 -16.83 -10.74
C GLY A 332 30.99 -16.02 -9.82
N ASN A 333 30.42 -15.12 -9.01
CA ASN A 333 31.14 -14.33 -8.00
C ASN A 333 31.43 -15.12 -6.71
N GLY A 334 30.78 -16.26 -6.50
CA GLY A 334 31.14 -17.22 -5.45
C GLY A 334 32.41 -17.99 -5.77
N ARG A 335 33.57 -17.32 -5.69
CA ARG A 335 34.90 -17.90 -5.51
C ARG A 335 35.60 -17.26 -4.33
#